data_AF-A0A9K3D5W1-F1
#
_entry.id   AF-A0A9K3D5W1-F1
#
_cell.length_a   1.000
_cell.length_b   1.000
_cell.length_c   1.000
_cell.angle_alpha   90.00
_cell.angle_beta   90.00
_cell.angle_gamma   90.00
#
_symmetry.space_group_name_H-M   'P 1'
#
loop_
_entity.id
_entity.type
_entity.pdbx_description
1 polymer ?
#
loop_
_entity_poly.entity_id
_entity_poly.type
_entity_poly.pdbx_seq_one_letter_code
_entity_poly.pdbx_strand_id
1 'polypeptide(L)'
;DTPCIACGQCASFCPTSAISGVSHIDRIYRAIQEGKVLVAQTAPSVRVALGEEVGMPSGAITTGGMVASLRMLGFQYVVDTNFGADLTIMEEGTELLSRLQKSWDGQAVTLPMFTSCCPGWVNFVEQEAPDFMGNLSTCKSPMQMVSAMVKTYFAKMNKINPADIFHVAVMPCTAKKQEIAREIQRKTDGTFDADACITTRELGTMIRKHNIDFAHIK
;
A
#
# COMPACT_ATOMS: atom_id res chain seq x y z
N ASP A 1 -1.45 -25.50 0.21
CA ASP A 1 -2.13 -24.27 0.66
C ASP A 1 -1.98 -24.07 2.16
N THR A 2 -2.06 -22.82 2.62
CA THR A 2 -1.92 -22.43 4.04
C THR A 2 -3.08 -21.50 4.42
N PRO A 3 -3.65 -21.59 5.63
CA PRO A 3 -4.70 -20.68 6.11
C PRO A 3 -4.17 -19.27 6.46
N CYS A 4 -2.95 -18.94 6.01
CA CYS A 4 -2.30 -17.68 6.32
C CYS A 4 -2.90 -16.56 5.48
N ILE A 5 -3.47 -15.56 6.16
CA ILE A 5 -3.98 -14.32 5.52
C ILE A 5 -2.90 -13.24 5.34
N ALA A 6 -1.63 -13.57 5.65
CA ALA A 6 -0.46 -12.69 5.56
C ALA A 6 -0.53 -11.38 6.35
N CYS A 7 -1.35 -11.32 7.41
CA CYS A 7 -1.54 -10.11 8.23
C CYS A 7 -0.27 -9.64 8.97
N GLY A 8 0.73 -10.53 9.14
CA GLY A 8 2.01 -10.18 9.74
C GLY A 8 2.00 -10.05 11.26
N GLN A 9 0.88 -10.37 11.92
CA GLN A 9 0.77 -10.32 13.39
C GLN A 9 1.82 -11.21 14.06
N CYS A 10 2.04 -12.42 13.55
CA CYS A 10 3.10 -13.32 14.01
C CYS A 10 4.51 -12.67 13.94
N ALA A 11 4.80 -11.91 12.88
CA ALA A 11 6.07 -11.19 12.73
C ALA A 11 6.16 -9.93 13.61
N SER A 12 5.02 -9.37 14.06
CA SER A 12 4.99 -8.21 14.94
C SER A 12 5.25 -8.55 16.41
N PHE A 13 4.86 -9.74 16.84
CA PHE A 13 5.06 -10.19 18.21
C PHE A 13 6.26 -11.13 18.38
N CYS A 14 7.02 -11.41 17.31
CA CYS A 14 8.20 -12.27 17.39
C CYS A 14 9.35 -11.54 18.12
N PRO A 15 9.77 -11.98 19.32
CA PRO A 15 10.77 -11.27 20.12
C PRO A 15 12.20 -11.44 19.60
N THR A 16 12.44 -12.45 18.76
CA THR A 16 13.78 -12.83 18.28
C THR A 16 14.01 -12.49 16.80
N SER A 17 13.01 -11.91 16.12
CA SER A 17 13.02 -11.74 14.66
C SER A 17 13.16 -13.07 13.87
N ALA A 18 12.79 -14.20 14.48
CA ALA A 18 12.73 -15.49 13.78
C ALA A 18 11.66 -15.51 12.68
N ILE A 19 10.56 -14.76 12.88
CA ILE A 19 9.54 -14.52 11.86
C ILE A 19 9.73 -13.09 11.34
N SER A 20 10.04 -12.96 10.06
CA SER A 20 10.20 -11.68 9.38
C SER A 20 9.36 -11.62 8.11
N GLY A 21 9.05 -10.40 7.68
CA GLY A 21 8.37 -10.18 6.40
C GLY A 21 9.34 -10.32 5.22
N VAL A 22 8.81 -10.66 4.05
CA VAL A 22 9.61 -10.68 2.81
C VAL A 22 10.05 -9.26 2.46
N SER A 23 11.36 -9.00 2.50
CA SER A 23 11.89 -7.66 2.22
C SER A 23 11.79 -7.30 0.74
N HIS A 24 11.35 -6.07 0.44
CA HIS A 24 11.40 -5.50 -0.91
C HIS A 24 12.48 -4.42 -1.07
N ILE A 25 13.32 -4.19 -0.04
CA ILE A 25 14.36 -3.15 -0.04
C ILE A 25 15.35 -3.34 -1.21
N ASP A 26 15.81 -4.57 -1.46
CA ASP A 26 16.78 -4.83 -2.54
C ASP A 26 16.22 -4.51 -3.93
N ARG A 27 14.90 -4.58 -4.11
CA ARG A 27 14.25 -4.17 -5.36
C ARG A 27 14.41 -2.67 -5.58
N ILE A 28 14.32 -1.88 -4.51
CA ILE A 28 14.49 -0.42 -4.56
C ILE A 28 15.94 -0.06 -4.91
N TYR A 29 16.92 -0.70 -4.28
CA TYR A 29 18.33 -0.43 -4.60
C TYR A 29 18.68 -0.81 -6.04
N ARG A 30 18.13 -1.90 -6.57
CA ARG A 30 18.28 -2.25 -7.99
C ARG A 30 17.66 -1.19 -8.89
N ALA A 31 16.44 -0.72 -8.59
CA ALA A 31 15.80 0.34 -9.36
C ALA A 31 16.60 1.66 -9.37
N ILE A 32 17.25 1.99 -8.25
CA ILE A 32 18.17 3.14 -8.17
C ILE A 32 19.37 2.94 -9.10
N GLN A 33 19.99 1.77 -9.09
CA GLN A 33 21.13 1.44 -9.96
C GLN A 33 20.74 1.44 -11.45
N GLU A 34 19.52 1.03 -11.77
CA GLU A 34 18.96 1.05 -13.12
C GLU A 34 18.54 2.46 -13.59
N GLY A 35 18.64 3.48 -12.73
CA GLY A 35 18.27 4.86 -13.08
C GLY A 35 16.76 5.07 -13.25
N LYS A 36 15.93 4.24 -12.61
CA LYS A 36 14.47 4.40 -12.64
C LYS A 36 14.03 5.66 -11.90
N VAL A 37 12.87 6.19 -12.29
CA VAL A 37 12.19 7.26 -11.54
C VAL A 37 11.46 6.66 -10.35
N LEU A 38 12.01 6.81 -9.16
CA LEU A 38 11.42 6.31 -7.92
C LEU A 38 10.29 7.21 -7.42
N VAL A 39 9.12 6.61 -7.24
CA VAL A 39 7.94 7.24 -6.66
C VAL A 39 7.57 6.46 -5.39
N ALA A 40 7.60 7.13 -4.23
CA ALA A 40 7.12 6.55 -2.98
C ALA A 40 5.66 6.93 -2.77
N GLN A 41 4.82 5.95 -2.42
CA GLN A 41 3.46 6.15 -1.95
C GLN A 41 3.39 5.81 -0.46
N THR A 42 2.96 6.73 0.40
CA THR A 42 2.95 6.51 1.85
C THR A 42 1.54 6.29 2.39
N ALA A 43 1.32 5.26 3.19
CA ALA A 43 0.03 5.00 3.84
C ALA A 43 -0.20 5.92 5.06
N PRO A 44 -1.48 6.18 5.43
CA PRO A 44 -1.83 7.08 6.53
C PRO A 44 -1.06 6.77 7.82
N SER A 45 -1.08 5.51 8.27
CA SER A 45 -0.50 5.11 9.56
C SER A 45 1.03 5.15 9.60
N VAL A 46 1.72 5.21 8.46
CA VAL A 46 3.20 5.24 8.43
C VAL A 46 3.71 6.49 9.15
N ARG A 47 3.05 7.63 8.98
CA ARG A 47 3.46 8.92 9.57
C ARG A 47 3.33 9.00 11.09
N VAL A 48 2.64 8.04 11.72
CA VAL A 48 2.50 7.98 13.19
C VAL A 48 3.24 6.79 13.80
N ALA A 49 3.53 5.76 13.01
CA ALA A 49 4.28 4.58 13.45
C ALA A 49 5.79 4.70 13.18
N LEU A 50 6.22 5.49 12.20
CA LEU A 50 7.63 5.63 11.85
C LEU A 50 8.46 6.24 13.00
N GLY A 51 7.83 7.08 13.84
CA GLY A 51 8.49 7.68 15.00
C GLY A 51 9.20 6.67 15.89
N GLU A 52 8.55 5.54 16.19
CA GLU A 52 9.13 4.50 17.05
C GLU A 52 10.39 3.88 16.44
N GLU A 53 10.44 3.72 15.12
CA GLU A 53 11.61 3.20 14.41
C GLU A 53 12.81 4.16 14.44
N VAL A 54 12.56 5.45 14.64
CA VAL A 54 13.61 6.50 14.65
C VAL A 54 13.82 7.07 16.05
N GLY A 55 13.38 6.36 17.09
CA GLY A 55 13.62 6.71 18.50
C GLY A 55 12.72 7.81 19.07
N MET A 56 11.64 8.16 18.39
CA MET A 56 10.62 9.09 18.89
C MET A 56 9.54 8.35 19.71
N PRO A 57 8.80 9.06 20.59
CA PRO A 57 7.69 8.47 21.32
C PRO A 57 6.59 7.89 20.41
N SER A 58 5.90 6.85 20.88
CA SER A 58 4.75 6.27 20.19
C SER A 58 3.68 7.34 19.89
N GLY A 59 3.14 7.31 18.67
CA GLY A 59 2.15 8.28 18.20
C GLY A 59 2.73 9.64 17.77
N ALA A 60 4.05 9.83 17.81
CA ALA A 60 4.67 11.04 17.26
C ALA A 60 4.34 11.22 15.77
N ILE A 61 3.98 12.45 15.38
CA ILE A 61 3.66 12.78 13.99
C ILE A 61 4.96 13.08 13.23
N THR A 62 5.29 12.23 12.26
CA THR A 62 6.57 12.27 11.55
C THR A 62 6.42 12.59 10.06
N THR A 63 5.32 13.26 9.66
CA THR A 63 4.97 13.48 8.24
C THR A 63 6.09 14.17 7.45
N GLY A 64 6.60 15.31 7.94
CA GLY A 64 7.68 16.06 7.26
C GLY A 64 8.98 15.26 7.18
N GLY A 65 9.43 14.74 8.32
CA GLY A 65 10.64 13.93 8.39
C GLY A 65 10.58 12.65 7.54
N MET A 66 9.41 12.02 7.43
CA MET A 66 9.18 10.86 6.56
C MET A 66 9.39 11.24 5.09
N VAL A 67 8.78 12.35 4.63
CA VAL A 67 8.93 12.83 3.25
C VAL A 67 10.39 13.21 2.96
N ALA A 68 11.03 13.97 3.85
CA ALA A 68 12.42 14.37 3.69
C ALA A 68 13.38 13.16 3.69
N SER A 69 13.14 12.17 4.56
CA SER A 69 13.90 10.92 4.56
C SER A 69 13.76 10.17 3.24
N LEU A 70 12.55 10.05 2.69
CA LEU A 70 12.35 9.42 1.38
C LEU A 70 13.09 10.19 0.27
N ARG A 71 13.12 11.52 0.31
CA ARG A 71 13.91 12.33 -0.63
C ARG A 71 15.41 12.04 -0.51
N MET A 72 15.95 11.98 0.71
CA MET A 72 17.34 11.64 0.97
C MET A 72 17.70 10.20 0.56
N LEU A 73 16.75 9.27 0.63
CA LEU A 73 16.87 7.90 0.15
C LEU A 73 16.79 7.77 -1.39
N GLY A 74 16.64 8.89 -2.11
CA GLY A 74 16.68 8.91 -3.57
C GLY A 74 15.32 8.82 -4.26
N PHE A 75 14.19 9.02 -3.56
CA PHE A 75 12.88 9.09 -4.20
C PHE A 75 12.67 10.47 -4.87
N GLN A 76 12.38 10.48 -6.19
CA GLN A 76 12.11 11.72 -6.94
C GLN A 76 10.70 12.26 -6.69
N TYR A 77 9.77 11.42 -6.24
CA TYR A 77 8.41 11.84 -5.90
C TYR A 77 7.92 11.09 -4.67
N VAL A 78 7.14 11.79 -3.84
CA VAL A 78 6.46 11.22 -2.68
C VAL A 78 4.99 11.61 -2.79
N VAL A 79 4.11 10.61 -2.90
CA VAL A 79 2.66 10.76 -2.98
C VAL A 79 2.00 10.13 -1.75
N ASP A 80 0.79 10.59 -1.44
CA ASP A 80 0.07 10.19 -0.24
C ASP A 80 -1.09 9.24 -0.59
N THR A 81 -1.16 8.10 0.10
CA THR A 81 -2.26 7.13 -0.08
C THR A 81 -3.57 7.68 0.44
N ASN A 82 -3.58 8.72 1.27
CA ASN A 82 -4.81 9.37 1.72
C ASN A 82 -5.65 9.86 0.53
N PHE A 83 -5.00 10.35 -0.52
CA PHE A 83 -5.70 10.69 -1.76
C PHE A 83 -6.37 9.47 -2.41
N GLY A 84 -5.70 8.31 -2.39
CA GLY A 84 -6.31 7.04 -2.79
C GLY A 84 -7.46 6.62 -1.87
N ALA A 85 -7.42 6.97 -0.58
CA ALA A 85 -8.51 6.70 0.33
C ALA A 85 -9.75 7.52 -0.02
N ASP A 86 -9.57 8.79 -0.39
CA ASP A 86 -10.67 9.63 -0.88
C ASP A 86 -11.28 9.03 -2.16
N LEU A 87 -10.47 8.54 -3.09
CA LEU A 87 -10.95 7.84 -4.29
C LEU A 87 -11.69 6.54 -3.96
N THR A 88 -11.17 5.76 -3.02
CA THR A 88 -11.85 4.57 -2.54
C THR A 88 -13.22 4.92 -1.97
N ILE A 89 -13.35 5.98 -1.18
CA ILE A 89 -14.63 6.45 -0.66
C ILE A 89 -15.57 6.91 -1.78
N MET A 90 -15.08 7.60 -2.81
CA MET A 90 -15.89 8.00 -3.95
C MET A 90 -16.49 6.78 -4.68
N GLU A 91 -15.67 5.77 -4.98
CA GLU A 91 -16.11 4.57 -5.70
C GLU A 91 -16.95 3.64 -4.82
N GLU A 92 -16.47 3.31 -3.62
CA GLU A 92 -17.12 2.41 -2.67
C GLU A 92 -18.41 3.01 -2.12
N GLY A 93 -18.45 4.32 -1.87
CA GLY A 93 -19.66 5.04 -1.49
C GLY A 93 -20.70 5.07 -2.62
N THR A 94 -20.27 5.31 -3.86
CA THR A 94 -21.16 5.25 -5.03
C THR A 94 -21.71 3.84 -5.24
N GLU A 95 -20.87 2.80 -5.08
CA GLU A 95 -21.29 1.40 -5.14
C GLU A 95 -22.32 1.07 -4.06
N LEU A 96 -22.09 1.50 -2.82
CA LEU A 96 -23.01 1.30 -1.71
C LEU A 96 -24.37 1.93 -2.01
N LEU A 97 -24.39 3.21 -2.41
CA LEU A 97 -25.63 3.92 -2.75
C LEU A 97 -26.38 3.22 -3.89
N SER A 98 -25.65 2.75 -4.91
CA SER A 98 -26.22 1.98 -6.02
C SER A 98 -26.85 0.67 -5.56
N ARG A 99 -26.18 -0.10 -4.69
CA ARG A 99 -26.73 -1.35 -4.12
C ARG A 99 -27.96 -1.07 -3.26
N LEU A 100 -27.91 -0.05 -2.42
CA LEU A 100 -29.04 0.33 -1.56
C LEU A 100 -30.25 0.80 -2.38
N GLN A 101 -30.04 1.63 -3.41
CA GLN A 101 -31.12 2.09 -4.29
C GLN A 101 -31.78 0.91 -5.01
N LYS A 102 -30.99 0.00 -5.60
CA LYS A 102 -31.53 -1.20 -6.25
C LYS A 102 -32.32 -2.08 -5.27
N SER A 103 -31.83 -2.25 -4.04
CA SER A 103 -32.57 -2.96 -2.98
C SER A 103 -33.90 -2.27 -2.66
N TRP A 104 -33.91 -0.94 -2.59
CA TRP A 104 -35.10 -0.14 -2.34
C TRP A 104 -36.14 -0.30 -3.46
N ASP A 105 -35.67 -0.40 -4.70
CA ASP A 105 -36.49 -0.61 -5.89
C ASP A 105 -36.97 -2.07 -6.06
N GLY A 106 -36.74 -2.93 -5.05
CA GLY A 106 -37.17 -4.33 -5.05
C GLY A 106 -36.32 -5.27 -5.91
N GLN A 107 -35.16 -4.81 -6.41
CA GLN A 107 -34.24 -5.65 -7.16
C GLN A 107 -33.41 -6.52 -6.22
N ALA A 108 -33.14 -7.76 -6.64
CA ALA A 108 -32.22 -8.64 -5.93
C ALA A 108 -30.79 -8.07 -5.99
N VAL A 109 -30.21 -7.79 -4.83
CA VAL A 109 -28.82 -7.32 -4.68
C VAL A 109 -28.14 -8.00 -3.51
N THR A 110 -26.81 -8.14 -3.59
CA THR A 110 -26.01 -8.73 -2.51
C THR A 110 -25.74 -7.69 -1.42
N LEU A 111 -26.32 -7.92 -0.24
CA LEU A 111 -26.11 -7.17 0.99
C LEU A 111 -25.87 -8.14 2.17
N PRO A 112 -25.14 -7.73 3.22
CA PRO A 112 -24.46 -6.44 3.39
C PRO A 112 -23.27 -6.27 2.43
N MET A 113 -22.88 -5.03 2.14
CA MET A 113 -21.63 -4.77 1.42
C MET A 113 -20.47 -4.74 2.43
N PHE A 114 -19.40 -5.48 2.14
CA PHE A 114 -18.17 -5.52 2.92
C PHE A 114 -17.07 -4.69 2.25
N THR A 115 -16.24 -4.05 3.06
CA THR A 115 -15.08 -3.34 2.54
C THR A 115 -14.04 -4.28 1.93
N SER A 116 -13.36 -3.86 0.87
CA SER A 116 -12.35 -4.67 0.15
C SER A 116 -10.91 -4.16 0.33
N CYS A 117 -10.70 -3.06 1.06
CA CYS A 117 -9.41 -2.37 1.13
C CYS A 117 -8.31 -3.08 1.95
N CYS A 118 -8.70 -4.02 2.82
CA CYS A 118 -7.79 -4.81 3.65
C CYS A 118 -7.46 -6.16 2.98
N PRO A 119 -6.23 -6.36 2.49
CA PRO A 119 -5.89 -7.60 1.78
C PRO A 119 -5.88 -8.84 2.69
N GLY A 120 -5.63 -8.70 3.99
CA GLY A 120 -5.77 -9.81 4.93
C GLY A 120 -7.23 -10.26 5.10
N TRP A 121 -8.16 -9.31 5.06
CA TRP A 121 -9.59 -9.61 5.05
C TRP A 121 -10.03 -10.24 3.72
N VAL A 122 -9.58 -9.72 2.58
CA VAL A 122 -9.88 -10.34 1.28
C VAL A 122 -9.32 -11.76 1.21
N ASN A 123 -8.07 -11.98 1.65
CA ASN A 123 -7.47 -13.32 1.77
C ASN A 123 -8.34 -14.26 2.63
N PHE A 124 -8.87 -13.75 3.75
CA PHE A 124 -9.74 -14.53 4.63
C PHE A 124 -11.04 -14.92 3.92
N VAL A 125 -11.73 -13.97 3.28
CA VAL A 125 -12.99 -14.24 2.56
C VAL A 125 -12.77 -15.25 1.44
N GLU A 126 -11.70 -15.11 0.66
CA GLU A 126 -11.37 -16.03 -0.43
C GLU A 126 -11.13 -17.48 0.05
N GLN A 127 -10.56 -17.64 1.24
CA GLN A 127 -10.16 -18.96 1.77
C GLN A 127 -11.25 -19.60 2.63
N GLU A 128 -11.86 -18.83 3.54
CA GLU A 128 -12.70 -19.35 4.62
C GLU A 128 -14.18 -19.01 4.44
N ALA A 129 -14.51 -18.02 3.61
CA ALA A 129 -15.86 -17.51 3.47
C ALA A 129 -16.23 -17.18 2.01
N PRO A 130 -15.99 -18.07 1.03
CA PRO A 130 -16.10 -17.76 -0.40
C PRO A 130 -17.52 -17.38 -0.84
N ASP A 131 -18.54 -17.85 -0.12
CA ASP A 131 -19.94 -17.47 -0.35
C ASP A 131 -20.17 -15.95 -0.19
N PHE A 132 -19.30 -15.25 0.53
CA PHE A 132 -19.35 -13.80 0.73
C PHE A 132 -18.49 -13.01 -0.26
N MET A 133 -17.89 -13.65 -1.27
CA MET A 133 -17.09 -12.93 -2.27
C MET A 133 -17.90 -11.84 -3.00
N GLY A 134 -19.20 -12.08 -3.26
CA GLY A 134 -20.09 -11.08 -3.85
C GLY A 134 -20.45 -9.92 -2.91
N ASN A 135 -20.20 -10.05 -1.61
CA ASN A 135 -20.44 -9.00 -0.63
C ASN A 135 -19.29 -7.99 -0.60
N LEU A 136 -18.06 -8.37 -0.98
CA LEU A 136 -16.95 -7.42 -1.08
C LEU A 136 -17.27 -6.30 -2.08
N SER A 137 -16.88 -5.07 -1.73
CA SER A 137 -16.86 -3.95 -2.67
C SER A 137 -15.97 -4.30 -3.85
N THR A 138 -16.42 -3.93 -5.04
CA THR A 138 -15.65 -4.08 -6.28
C THR A 138 -14.52 -3.05 -6.40
N CYS A 139 -14.49 -2.07 -5.49
CA CYS A 139 -13.49 -1.04 -5.37
C CYS A 139 -12.09 -1.62 -5.12
N LYS A 140 -11.08 -1.08 -5.81
CA LYS A 140 -9.66 -1.35 -5.50
C LYS A 140 -9.31 -0.70 -4.14
N SER A 141 -8.32 -1.26 -3.43
CA SER A 141 -7.83 -0.60 -2.21
C SER A 141 -7.16 0.74 -2.52
N PRO A 142 -7.06 1.65 -1.53
CA PRO A 142 -6.37 2.95 -1.69
C PRO A 142 -4.95 2.82 -2.24
N MET A 143 -4.23 1.75 -1.84
CA MET A 143 -2.90 1.47 -2.34
C MET A 143 -2.93 1.22 -3.85
N GLN A 144 -3.79 0.31 -4.29
CA GLN A 144 -3.90 -0.10 -5.68
C GLN A 144 -4.42 1.03 -6.58
N MET A 145 -5.36 1.84 -6.08
CA MET A 145 -5.87 3.01 -6.81
C MET A 145 -4.77 4.02 -7.11
N VAL A 146 -4.00 4.43 -6.10
CA VAL A 146 -2.87 5.35 -6.32
C VAL A 146 -1.80 4.69 -7.19
N SER A 147 -1.55 3.39 -7.03
CA SER A 147 -0.60 2.66 -7.88
C SER A 147 -0.97 2.75 -9.36
N ALA A 148 -2.25 2.54 -9.69
CA ALA A 148 -2.78 2.71 -11.04
C ALA A 148 -2.64 4.15 -11.53
N MET A 149 -2.93 5.13 -10.68
CA MET A 149 -2.80 6.56 -11.03
C MET A 149 -1.36 7.01 -11.24
N VAL A 150 -0.41 6.49 -10.47
CA VAL A 150 1.02 6.79 -10.59
C VAL A 150 1.52 6.42 -12.00
N LYS A 151 1.12 5.24 -12.50
CA LYS A 151 1.53 4.73 -13.81
C LYS A 151 0.67 5.26 -14.97
N THR A 152 -0.36 6.05 -14.71
CA THR A 152 -1.27 6.59 -15.75
C THR A 152 -1.35 8.11 -15.69
N TYR A 153 -2.21 8.65 -14.84
CA TYR A 153 -2.48 10.08 -14.72
C TYR A 153 -1.23 10.87 -14.32
N PHE A 154 -0.53 10.44 -13.28
CA PHE A 154 0.69 11.09 -12.80
C PHE A 154 1.82 11.04 -13.83
N ALA A 155 2.06 9.87 -14.44
CA ALA A 155 3.06 9.68 -15.49
C ALA A 155 2.81 10.64 -16.66
N LYS A 156 1.55 10.73 -17.12
CA LYS A 156 1.13 11.65 -18.18
C LYS A 156 1.36 13.12 -17.80
N MET A 157 0.95 13.53 -16.60
CA MET A 157 1.12 14.92 -16.15
C MET A 157 2.59 15.34 -16.05
N ASN A 158 3.45 14.44 -15.57
CA ASN A 158 4.88 14.72 -15.40
C ASN A 158 5.70 14.42 -16.67
N LYS A 159 5.06 13.99 -17.77
CA LYS A 159 5.71 13.60 -19.03
C LYS A 159 6.78 12.51 -18.84
N ILE A 160 6.49 11.55 -17.97
CA ILE A 160 7.37 10.41 -17.67
C ILE A 160 6.78 9.17 -18.35
N ASN A 161 7.63 8.37 -19.00
CA ASN A 161 7.20 7.08 -19.52
C ASN A 161 6.85 6.15 -18.34
N PRO A 162 5.64 5.57 -18.26
CA PRO A 162 5.25 4.67 -17.18
C PRO A 162 6.22 3.51 -16.92
N ALA A 163 6.92 3.04 -17.95
CA ALA A 163 7.91 1.96 -17.86
C ALA A 163 9.21 2.36 -17.13
N ASP A 164 9.49 3.67 -17.03
CA ASP A 164 10.65 4.21 -16.33
C ASP A 164 10.36 4.51 -14.86
N ILE A 165 9.09 4.51 -14.46
CA ILE A 165 8.68 4.69 -13.07
C ILE A 165 8.93 3.38 -12.30
N PHE A 166 9.53 3.48 -11.13
CA PHE A 166 9.55 2.43 -10.12
C PHE A 166 8.75 2.88 -8.90
N HIS A 167 7.54 2.35 -8.76
CA HIS A 167 6.56 2.74 -7.76
C HIS A 167 6.65 1.85 -6.52
N VAL A 168 6.88 2.49 -5.36
CA VAL A 168 7.09 1.83 -4.07
C VAL A 168 5.99 2.24 -3.10
N ALA A 169 5.16 1.27 -2.70
CA ALA A 169 4.19 1.45 -1.63
C ALA A 169 4.87 1.29 -0.25
N VAL A 170 4.82 2.32 0.59
CA VAL A 170 5.24 2.28 2.00
C VAL A 170 4.00 2.06 2.86
N MET A 171 3.86 0.87 3.44
CA MET A 171 2.62 0.39 4.06
C MET A 171 2.86 -0.12 5.49
N PRO A 172 1.91 0.04 6.43
CA PRO A 172 2.02 -0.53 7.77
C PRO A 172 1.66 -2.03 7.81
N CYS A 173 1.62 -2.72 6.67
CA CYS A 173 1.01 -4.05 6.54
C CYS A 173 1.82 -4.96 5.61
N THR A 174 2.02 -6.21 6.01
CA THR A 174 2.71 -7.23 5.19
C THR A 174 1.83 -7.81 4.09
N ALA A 175 0.51 -7.94 4.31
CA ALA A 175 -0.42 -8.46 3.31
C ALA A 175 -0.51 -7.55 2.07
N LYS A 176 -0.17 -6.26 2.20
CA LYS A 176 -0.03 -5.34 1.05
C LYS A 176 1.03 -5.81 0.04
N LYS A 177 2.06 -6.53 0.48
CA LYS A 177 3.07 -7.14 -0.43
C LYS A 177 2.46 -8.23 -1.32
N GLN A 178 1.50 -9.00 -0.80
CA GLN A 178 0.76 -9.96 -1.62
C GLN A 178 -0.22 -9.23 -2.53
N GLU A 179 -0.87 -8.18 -2.05
CA GLU A 179 -1.83 -7.43 -2.85
C GLU A 179 -1.23 -6.86 -4.14
N ILE A 180 0.01 -6.33 -4.09
CA ILE A 180 0.70 -5.83 -5.30
C ILE A 180 1.06 -6.93 -6.31
N ALA A 181 1.05 -8.20 -5.89
CA ALA A 181 1.40 -9.35 -6.72
C ALA A 181 0.19 -10.24 -7.04
N ARG A 182 -1.03 -9.81 -6.71
CA ARG A 182 -2.26 -10.57 -7.02
C ARG A 182 -2.47 -10.60 -8.53
N GLU A 183 -2.69 -11.78 -9.10
CA GLU A 183 -2.88 -11.96 -10.55
C GLU A 183 -4.05 -11.14 -11.12
N ILE A 184 -5.12 -10.90 -10.34
CA ILE A 184 -6.21 -10.01 -10.77
C ILE A 184 -5.78 -8.54 -10.95
N GLN A 185 -4.64 -8.14 -10.38
CA GLN A 185 -4.03 -6.82 -10.57
C GLN A 185 -3.03 -6.79 -11.73
N ARG A 186 -2.79 -7.92 -12.41
CA ARG A 186 -1.91 -8.00 -13.57
C ARG A 186 -2.58 -7.30 -14.76
N LYS A 187 -1.85 -6.37 -15.38
CA LYS A 187 -2.30 -5.68 -16.59
C LYS A 187 -2.23 -6.59 -17.80
N THR A 188 -2.86 -6.15 -18.89
CA THR A 188 -2.83 -6.85 -20.19
C THR A 188 -1.43 -6.99 -20.77
N ASP A 189 -0.51 -6.05 -20.46
CA ASP A 189 0.91 -6.12 -20.85
C ASP A 189 1.75 -6.99 -19.91
N GLY A 190 1.13 -7.60 -18.90
CA GLY A 190 1.78 -8.48 -17.92
C GLY A 190 2.47 -7.76 -16.76
N THR A 191 2.40 -6.42 -16.69
CA THR A 191 2.96 -5.63 -15.59
C THR A 191 1.96 -5.44 -14.44
N PHE A 192 2.45 -4.98 -13.29
CA PHE A 192 1.63 -4.64 -12.13
C PHE A 192 1.66 -3.12 -11.87
N ASP A 193 0.68 -2.61 -11.11
CA ASP A 193 0.57 -1.18 -10.80
C ASP A 193 1.65 -0.69 -9.81
N ALA A 194 2.11 -1.55 -8.89
CA ALA A 194 3.17 -1.25 -7.93
C ALA A 194 4.33 -2.25 -8.06
N ASP A 195 5.56 -1.73 -8.05
CA ASP A 195 6.77 -2.52 -8.29
C ASP A 195 7.36 -3.08 -6.98
N ALA A 196 7.18 -2.35 -5.89
CA ALA A 196 7.58 -2.78 -4.56
C ALA A 196 6.59 -2.31 -3.47
N CYS A 197 6.67 -2.97 -2.33
CA CYS A 197 5.92 -2.64 -1.14
C CYS A 197 6.83 -2.89 0.06
N ILE A 198 7.16 -1.84 0.80
CA ILE A 198 7.98 -1.92 2.02
C ILE A 198 7.15 -1.55 3.23
N THR A 199 7.48 -2.17 4.35
CA THR A 199 6.84 -1.90 5.63
C THR A 199 7.40 -0.63 6.30
N THR A 200 6.69 -0.11 7.31
CA THR A 200 7.23 0.95 8.18
C THR A 200 8.59 0.57 8.77
N ARG A 201 8.79 -0.70 9.19
CA ARG A 201 10.07 -1.19 9.72
C ARG A 201 11.17 -1.24 8.67
N GLU A 202 10.83 -1.61 7.44
CA GLU A 202 11.78 -1.57 6.31
C GLU A 202 12.20 -0.13 6.00
N LEU A 203 11.26 0.84 6.00
CA LEU A 203 11.61 2.26 5.85
C LEU A 203 12.51 2.73 7.01
N GLY A 204 12.16 2.42 8.25
CA GLY A 204 13.00 2.72 9.42
C GLY A 204 14.40 2.14 9.31
N THR A 205 14.51 0.90 8.82
CA THR A 205 15.79 0.24 8.55
C THR A 205 16.59 0.97 7.47
N MET A 206 15.95 1.42 6.38
CA MET A 206 16.62 2.20 5.34
C MET A 206 17.13 3.54 5.88
N ILE A 207 16.33 4.24 6.71
CA ILE A 207 16.71 5.51 7.35
C ILE A 207 17.96 5.31 8.23
N ARG A 208 17.93 4.32 9.12
CA ARG A 208 19.07 3.99 10.00
C ARG A 208 20.31 3.61 9.21
N LYS A 209 20.17 2.77 8.18
CA LYS A 209 21.31 2.33 7.34
C LYS A 209 21.99 3.48 6.58
N HIS A 210 21.26 4.54 6.24
CA HIS A 210 21.81 5.71 5.56
C HIS A 210 22.24 6.82 6.52
N ASN A 211 22.25 6.57 7.85
CA ASN A 211 22.58 7.56 8.88
C ASN A 211 21.79 8.88 8.71
N ILE A 212 20.53 8.76 8.33
CA ILE A 212 19.63 9.90 8.16
C ILE A 212 19.22 10.38 9.56
N ASP A 213 19.69 11.57 9.94
CA ASP A 213 19.38 12.19 11.24
C ASP A 213 17.95 12.72 11.28
N PHE A 214 17.02 11.83 11.61
CA PHE A 214 15.60 12.13 11.63
C PHE A 214 15.23 13.27 12.60
N ALA A 215 15.99 13.44 13.69
CA ALA A 215 15.72 14.45 14.72
C ALA A 215 16.00 15.88 14.23
N HIS A 216 16.92 16.03 13.27
CA HIS A 216 17.35 17.34 12.75
C HIS A 216 16.93 17.59 11.30
N ILE A 217 16.16 16.67 10.70
CA ILE A 217 15.60 16.84 9.37
C ILE A 217 14.46 17.87 9.37
N LYS A 218 14.53 18.80 8.43
CA LYS A 218 13.50 19.82 8.17
C LYS A 218 12.77 19.52 6.87
#